data_AF-A0AAW1Y8K4-F1
#
_entry.id   AF-A0AAW1Y8K4-F1
#
_cell.length_a   1.000
_cell.length_b   1.000
_cell.length_c   1.000
_cell.angle_alpha   90.00
_cell.angle_beta   90.00
_cell.angle_gamma   90.00
#
_symmetry.space_group_name_H-M   'P 1'
#
loop_
_entity.id
_entity.type
_entity.pdbx_description
1 polymer ?
#
loop_
_entity_poly.entity_id
_entity_poly.type
_entity_poly.pdbx_seq_one_letter_code
_entity_poly.pdbx_strand_id
1 'polypeptide(L)'
;MVFKSSKKCSAWLAVEPVPNAFVVNIGHTLQIISNGKLSRAEHRVVTNKKVSRMSVVSCIHPSGNCRIEPAILQKHFLLRTLERLPPLERYKLRP
;
A
#
# COMPACT_ATOMS: atom_id res chain seq x y z
N MET A 1 -5.90 11.57 -14.49
CA MET A 1 -4.70 11.17 -13.72
C MET A 1 -3.88 10.27 -14.63
N VAL A 2 -2.56 10.40 -14.62
CA VAL A 2 -1.68 9.52 -15.39
C VAL A 2 -0.66 8.87 -14.47
N PHE A 3 -0.30 7.62 -14.75
CA PHE A 3 0.68 6.84 -13.99
C PHE A 3 1.87 6.50 -14.87
N LYS A 4 3.07 6.49 -14.30
CA LYS A 4 4.26 6.07 -15.03
C LYS A 4 4.29 4.55 -15.15
N SER A 5 4.52 4.07 -16.37
CA SER A 5 4.71 2.65 -16.65
C SER A 5 6.00 2.13 -16.00
N SER A 6 5.92 0.95 -15.40
CA SER A 6 7.09 0.24 -14.85
C SER A 6 7.94 -0.45 -15.93
N LYS A 7 7.50 -0.46 -17.20
CA LYS A 7 8.25 -1.09 -18.30
C LYS A 7 9.36 -0.17 -18.83
N LYS A 8 10.37 -0.74 -19.51
CA LYS A 8 11.56 -0.05 -20.05
C LYS A 8 11.26 1.24 -20.83
N CYS A 9 10.13 1.33 -21.53
CA CYS A 9 9.62 2.62 -22.02
C CYS A 9 8.84 3.31 -20.89
N SER A 10 9.48 4.30 -20.26
CA SER A 10 8.95 5.16 -19.19
C SER A 10 7.76 6.05 -19.65
N ALA A 11 6.76 5.45 -20.27
CA ALA A 11 5.58 6.11 -20.78
C ALA A 11 4.58 6.43 -19.65
N TRP A 12 3.77 7.45 -19.87
CA TRP A 12 2.67 7.81 -18.98
C TRP A 12 1.38 7.19 -19.50
N LEU A 13 0.69 6.44 -18.64
CA LEU A 13 -0.56 5.76 -18.92
C LEU A 13 -1.72 6.57 -18.33
N ALA A 14 -2.71 6.91 -19.15
CA ALA A 14 -3.93 7.55 -18.69
C ALA A 14 -4.85 6.53 -18.03
N VAL A 15 -5.46 6.92 -16.91
CA VAL A 15 -6.51 6.15 -16.24
C VAL A 15 -7.81 6.89 -16.41
N GLU A 16 -8.74 6.26 -17.14
CA GLU A 16 -10.11 6.73 -17.27
C GLU A 16 -10.93 6.25 -16.07
N PRO A 17 -11.60 7.16 -15.33
CA PRO A 17 -12.47 6.76 -14.24
C PRO A 17 -13.67 5.97 -14.79
N VAL A 18 -13.89 4.78 -14.24
CA VAL A 18 -15.14 4.05 -14.46
C VAL A 18 -16.24 4.72 -13.62
N PRO A 19 -17.45 4.96 -14.17
CA PRO A 19 -18.56 5.52 -13.40
C PRO A 19 -18.81 4.74 -12.10
N ASN A 20 -19.06 5.45 -11.00
CA ASN A 20 -19.28 4.88 -9.66
C ASN A 20 -18.13 4.03 -9.09
N ALA A 21 -16.91 4.20 -9.60
CA ALA A 21 -15.73 3.51 -9.11
C ALA A 21 -14.69 4.47 -8.52
N PHE A 22 -13.86 3.93 -7.62
CA PHE A 22 -12.68 4.62 -7.12
C PHE A 22 -11.42 4.12 -7.81
N VAL A 23 -10.46 5.02 -8.01
CA VAL A 23 -9.09 4.64 -8.35
C VAL A 23 -8.33 4.48 -7.04
N VAL A 24 -7.78 3.29 -6.79
CA VAL A 24 -6.95 2.99 -5.62
C VAL A 24 -5.51 2.77 -6.07
N ASN A 25 -4.56 3.44 -5.42
CA ASN A 25 -3.14 3.31 -5.71
C ASN A 25 -2.34 2.89 -4.47
N ILE A 26 -1.21 2.21 -4.71
CA ILE A 26 -0.30 1.76 -3.66
C ILE A 26 0.64 2.90 -3.26
N GLY A 27 0.61 3.26 -1.98
CA GLY A 27 1.55 4.20 -1.36
C GLY A 27 2.86 3.53 -0.93
N HIS A 28 3.84 4.36 -0.59
CA HIS A 28 5.18 3.91 -0.19
C HIS A 28 5.15 2.94 1.02
N THR A 29 4.32 3.22 2.01
CA THR A 29 4.16 2.36 3.19
C THR A 29 3.80 0.91 2.84
N LEU A 30 2.83 0.70 1.96
CA LEU A 30 2.43 -0.64 1.53
C LEU A 30 3.50 -1.35 0.71
N GLN A 31 4.30 -0.60 -0.06
CA GLN A 31 5.48 -1.16 -0.73
C GLN A 31 6.51 -1.69 0.28
N ILE A 32 6.78 -0.96 1.36
CA ILE A 32 7.70 -1.42 2.42
C ILE A 32 7.14 -2.67 3.10
N ILE A 33 5.88 -2.62 3.56
CA ILE A 33 5.23 -3.72 4.28
C ILE A 33 5.20 -4.99 3.43
N SER A 34 4.95 -4.87 2.13
CA SER A 34 4.92 -6.00 1.19
C SER A 34 6.31 -6.52 0.78
N ASN A 35 7.39 -5.94 1.30
CA ASN A 35 8.76 -6.25 0.89
C ASN A 35 8.98 -6.07 -0.61
N GLY A 36 8.44 -4.99 -1.18
CA GLY A 36 8.56 -4.68 -2.61
C GLY A 36 7.68 -5.52 -3.54
N LYS A 37 6.83 -6.43 -3.02
CA LYS A 37 5.88 -7.18 -3.84
C LYS A 37 4.80 -6.30 -4.46
N LEU A 38 4.43 -5.22 -3.77
CA LEU A 38 3.57 -4.16 -4.31
C LEU A 38 4.42 -2.94 -4.61
N SER A 39 4.33 -2.43 -5.83
CA SER A 39 5.10 -1.26 -6.27
C SER A 39 4.27 0.01 -6.16
N ARG A 40 4.83 1.07 -5.55
CA ARG A 40 4.27 2.41 -5.64
C ARG A 40 4.36 2.89 -7.10
N ALA A 41 3.32 3.58 -7.56
CA ALA A 41 3.31 4.16 -8.89
C ALA A 41 3.50 5.67 -8.83
N GLU A 42 4.47 6.18 -9.58
CA GLU A 42 4.57 7.61 -9.86
C GLU A 42 3.31 8.05 -10.61
N HIS A 43 2.69 9.13 -10.18
CA HIS A 43 1.46 9.64 -10.77
C HIS A 43 1.49 11.16 -10.83
N ARG A 44 0.79 11.72 -11.82
CA ARG A 44 0.55 13.15 -11.95
C ARG A 44 -0.85 13.44 -12.48
N VAL A 45 -1.33 14.66 -12.23
CA VAL A 45 -2.58 15.16 -12.81
C VAL A 45 -2.22 16.06 -13.98
N VAL A 46 -2.92 15.88 -15.10
CA VAL A 46 -2.77 16.72 -16.31
C VAL A 46 -4.06 17.51 -16.47
N THR A 47 -3.93 18.79 -16.81
CA THR A 47 -5.05 19.71 -17.03
C THR A 47 -5.40 19.78 -18.51
N ASN A 48 -6.57 20.32 -18.83
CA ASN A 48 -6.96 20.63 -20.20
C ASN A 48 -7.69 21.99 -20.23
N LYS A 49 -7.82 22.59 -21.43
CA LYS A 49 -8.49 23.89 -21.62
C LYS A 49 -10.01 23.81 -21.83
N LYS A 50 -10.58 22.60 -21.98
CA LYS A 50 -11.95 22.38 -22.45
C LYS A 50 -12.95 22.19 -21.31
N VAL A 51 -12.58 21.41 -20.30
CA VAL A 51 -13.49 20.92 -19.25
C VAL A 51 -12.80 20.99 -17.90
N SER A 52 -13.49 21.58 -16.92
CA SER A 52 -13.04 21.58 -15.53
C SER A 52 -13.17 20.19 -14.92
N ARG A 53 -12.26 19.84 -14.00
CA ARG A 53 -12.28 18.55 -13.30
C ARG A 53 -12.05 18.77 -11.81
N MET A 54 -12.91 18.19 -10.99
CA MET A 54 -12.75 18.10 -9.54
C MET A 54 -12.52 16.64 -9.13
N SER A 55 -11.67 16.42 -8.13
CA SER A 55 -11.46 15.10 -7.53
C SER A 55 -11.11 15.25 -6.06
N VAL A 56 -11.60 14.33 -5.23
CA VAL A 56 -11.26 14.23 -3.81
C VAL A 56 -10.37 13.00 -3.61
N VAL A 57 -9.35 13.14 -2.75
CA VAL A 57 -8.43 12.05 -2.43
C VAL A 57 -8.52 11.79 -0.93
N SER A 58 -8.65 10.50 -0.57
CA SER A 58 -8.48 10.03 0.80
C SER A 58 -7.22 9.19 0.88
N CYS A 59 -6.32 9.55 1.80
CA CYS A 59 -5.05 8.85 2.01
C CYS A 59 -5.10 8.08 3.32
N ILE A 60 -4.88 6.77 3.26
CA ILE A 60 -4.82 5.91 4.44
C ILE A 60 -3.37 5.81 4.89
N HIS A 61 -3.10 6.21 6.13
CA HIS A 61 -1.78 6.14 6.74
C HIS A 61 -1.82 5.33 8.03
N PRO A 62 -0.75 4.62 8.41
CA PRO A 62 -0.61 4.06 9.74
C PRO A 62 -0.63 5.16 10.81
N SER A 63 -0.84 4.77 12.07
CA SER A 63 -0.64 5.68 13.20
C SER A 63 0.81 6.19 13.23
N GLY A 64 1.01 7.41 13.74
CA GLY A 64 2.33 8.04 13.75
C GLY A 64 3.40 7.30 14.58
N ASN A 65 2.98 6.40 15.48
CA ASN A 65 3.84 5.54 16.29
C ASN A 65 3.97 4.10 15.73
N CYS A 66 3.37 3.81 14.58
CA CYS A 66 3.45 2.49 13.96
C CYS A 66 4.85 2.25 13.36
N ARG A 67 5.45 1.09 13.69
CA ARG A 67 6.69 0.64 13.03
C ARG A 67 6.36 0.09 11.64
N ILE A 68 6.94 0.70 10.60
CA ILE A 68 6.75 0.29 9.22
C ILE A 68 7.97 -0.52 8.77
N GLU A 69 7.78 -1.82 8.53
CA GLU A 69 8.83 -2.75 8.11
C GLU A 69 8.21 -3.91 7.28
N PRO A 70 9.03 -4.67 6.53
CA PRO A 70 8.54 -5.83 5.78
C PRO A 70 7.81 -6.85 6.66
N ALA A 71 6.58 -7.21 6.30
CA ALA A 71 5.74 -8.14 7.08
C ALA A 71 6.34 -9.55 7.20
N ILE A 72 7.21 -9.97 6.26
CA ILE A 72 7.89 -11.28 6.32
C ILE A 72 8.83 -11.35 7.53
N LEU A 73 9.36 -10.21 7.99
CA LEU A 73 10.17 -10.11 9.21
C LEU A 73 9.30 -10.23 10.49
N GLN A 74 7.98 -10.08 10.39
CA GLN A 74 7.06 -10.22 11.52
C GLN A 74 6.78 -11.67 11.92
N LYS A 75 7.22 -12.69 11.17
CA LYS A 75 7.25 -14.07 11.73
C LYS A 75 8.06 -14.11 13.03
N HIS A 76 9.15 -13.34 13.10
CA HIS A 76 9.94 -13.20 14.32
C HIS A 76 9.22 -12.40 15.42
N PHE A 77 8.25 -11.54 15.06
CA PHE A 77 7.38 -10.86 16.01
C PHE A 77 6.32 -11.81 16.58
N LEU A 78 5.63 -12.59 15.74
CA LEU A 78 4.70 -13.62 16.21
C LEU A 78 5.40 -14.67 17.10
N LEU A 79 6.60 -15.11 16.73
CA LEU A 79 7.41 -16.01 17.56
C LEU A 79 7.80 -15.35 18.89
N ARG A 80 8.19 -14.06 18.90
CA ARG A 80 8.48 -13.31 20.14
C ARG A 80 7.24 -13.09 21.01
N THR A 81 6.06 -12.93 20.42
CA THR A 81 4.81 -12.81 21.17
C THR A 81 4.42 -14.16 21.78
N LEU A 82 4.63 -15.27 21.07
CA LEU A 82 4.43 -16.64 21.61
C LEU A 82 5.42 -16.95 22.76
N GLU A 83 6.67 -16.53 22.66
CA GLU A 83 7.68 -16.69 23.71
C GLU A 83 7.41 -15.83 24.96
N ARG A 84 6.61 -14.77 24.85
CA ARG A 84 6.20 -13.92 25.97
C ARG A 84 4.93 -14.39 26.67
N LEU A 85 4.17 -15.32 26.08
CA LEU A 85 3.01 -15.93 26.75
C LEU A 85 3.48 -16.95 27.80
N PRO A 86 2.80 -17.02 28.97
CA PRO A 86 3.07 -18.06 29.96
C PRO A 86 2.86 -19.45 29.36
N PRO A 87 3.61 -20.48 29.81
CA PRO A 87 3.68 -21.79 29.14
C PRO A 87 2.33 -22.42 28.81
N LEU A 88 1.32 -22.25 29.67
CA LEU A 88 0.00 -22.87 29.54
C LEU A 88 -0.83 -22.32 28.38
N GLU A 89 -0.65 -21.06 28.00
CA GLU A 89 -1.40 -20.45 26.88
C GLU A 89 -0.78 -20.79 25.51
N ARG A 90 0.46 -21.30 25.48
CA ARG A 90 1.12 -21.74 24.24
C ARG A 90 0.52 -23.02 23.66
N TYR A 91 -0.09 -23.85 24.51
CA TYR A 91 -0.66 -25.14 24.10
C TYR A 91 -2.03 -25.03 23.43
N LYS A 92 -2.76 -23.94 23.66
CA LYS A 92 -4.12 -23.73 23.12
C LYS A 92 -4.16 -23.21 21.68
N LEU A 93 -3.01 -22.87 21.10
CA LEU A 93 -2.89 -22.19 19.80
C LEU A 93 -2.12 -22.99 18.74
N ARG A 94 -1.79 -24.27 19.00
CA ARG A 94 -1.27 -25.17 17.97
C ARG A 94 -2.46 -25.79 17.19
N PRO A 95 -2.40 -25.83 15.84
CA PRO A 95 -3.43 -26.46 15.02
C PRO A 95 -3.49 -27.98 15.26
#